data_AF-A0A2D9D8U5-F1
#
_entry.id   AF-A0A2D9D8U5-F1
#
_cell.length_a   1.000
_cell.length_b   1.000
_cell.length_c   1.000
_cell.angle_alpha   90.00
_cell.angle_beta   90.00
_cell.angle_gamma   90.00
#
_symmetry.space_group_name_H-M   'P 1'
#
loop_
_entity.id
_entity.type
_entity.pdbx_description
1 polymer ?
#
loop_
_entity_poly.entity_id
_entity_poly.type
_entity_poly.pdbx_seq_one_letter_code
_entity_poly.pdbx_strand_id
1 'polypeptide(L)'
;MRNISKFEKEKLLHLLECSDEELNNLTEKSNSLLEEKNSTYDVLLKILQQGFNIREAVLSAIILGQKLGYKKAKIEMEEEIKDQLYKAFKNSQ
;
A
#
# COMPACT_ATOMS: atom_id res chain seq x y z
N MET A 1 1.30 9.63 -0.32
CA MET A 1 -0.02 10.23 -0.58
C MET A 1 0.12 11.31 -1.65
N ARG A 2 0.12 10.95 -2.93
CA ARG A 2 0.15 11.96 -4.00
C ARG A 2 -1.30 12.44 -4.21
N ASN A 3 -1.51 13.74 -4.38
CA ASN A 3 -2.81 14.40 -4.60
C ASN A 3 -3.71 14.57 -3.35
N ILE A 4 -3.15 15.00 -2.21
CA ILE A 4 -3.96 15.57 -1.12
C ILE A 4 -3.85 17.09 -1.17
N SER A 5 -4.99 17.80 -1.14
CA SER A 5 -4.98 19.27 -1.06
C SER A 5 -4.48 19.74 0.31
N LYS A 6 -4.06 21.01 0.41
CA LYS A 6 -3.62 21.59 1.69
C LYS A 6 -4.71 21.48 2.78
N PHE A 7 -5.96 21.73 2.41
CA PHE A 7 -7.10 21.64 3.31
C PHE A 7 -7.36 20.21 3.81
N GLU A 8 -7.34 19.21 2.91
CA GLU A 8 -7.50 17.81 3.29
C GLU A 8 -6.35 17.33 4.18
N LYS A 9 -5.13 17.80 3.89
CA LYS A 9 -3.94 17.50 4.71
C LYS A 9 -4.08 18.06 6.12
N GLU A 10 -4.50 19.32 6.27
CA GLU A 10 -4.76 19.93 7.59
C GLU A 10 -5.82 19.17 8.38
N LYS A 11 -6.92 18.75 7.74
CA LYS A 11 -7.95 17.92 8.38
C LYS A 11 -7.42 16.57 8.82
N LEU A 12 -6.57 15.94 8.00
CA LEU A 12 -5.98 14.65 8.32
C LEU A 12 -5.05 14.75 9.53
N LEU A 13 -4.18 15.78 9.58
CA LEU A 13 -3.31 16.03 10.72
C LEU A 13 -4.11 16.22 12.00
N HIS A 14 -5.19 17.01 11.94
CA HIS A 14 -6.09 17.20 13.07
C HIS A 14 -6.79 15.89 13.49
N LEU A 15 -7.24 15.08 12.54
CA LEU A 15 -7.91 13.81 12.83
C LEU A 15 -6.97 12.83 13.53
N LEU A 16 -5.71 12.78 13.07
CA LEU A 16 -4.68 11.89 13.61
C LEU A 16 -4.03 12.43 14.89
N GLU A 17 -4.26 13.70 15.21
CA GLU A 17 -3.60 14.42 16.32
C GLU A 17 -2.07 14.35 16.21
N CYS A 18 -1.55 14.53 14.98
CA CYS A 18 -0.12 14.45 14.70
C CYS A 18 0.38 15.67 13.90
N SER A 19 1.69 15.89 13.97
CA SER A 19 2.41 16.87 13.17
C SER A 19 2.65 16.38 11.75
N ASP A 20 3.03 17.31 10.87
CA ASP A 20 3.34 16.96 9.48
C ASP A 20 4.51 15.98 9.36
N GLU A 21 5.51 16.16 10.23
CA GLU A 21 6.69 15.28 10.29
C GLU A 21 6.31 13.88 10.75
N GLU A 22 5.45 13.75 11.76
CA GLU A 22 4.92 12.46 12.21
C GLU A 22 4.10 11.76 11.13
N LEU A 23 3.25 12.50 10.41
CA LEU A 23 2.49 11.95 9.29
C LEU A 23 3.40 11.45 8.15
N ASN A 24 4.45 12.22 7.83
CA ASN A 24 5.44 11.81 6.84
C ASN A 24 6.19 10.55 7.28
N ASN A 25 6.66 10.51 8.54
CA ASN A 25 7.33 9.35 9.12
C ASN A 25 6.43 8.11 9.12
N LEU A 26 5.15 8.25 9.47
CA LEU A 26 4.16 7.18 9.44
C LEU A 26 3.99 6.63 8.01
N THR A 27 3.90 7.54 7.03
CA THR A 27 3.74 7.20 5.61
C THR A 27 4.98 6.47 5.08
N GLU A 28 6.18 6.94 5.43
CA GLU A 28 7.44 6.31 5.03
C GLU A 28 7.63 4.93 5.63
N LYS A 29 7.39 4.78 6.94
CA LYS A 29 7.41 3.47 7.62
C LYS A 29 6.41 2.50 7.01
N SER A 30 5.19 2.95 6.71
CA SER A 30 4.20 2.12 6.01
C SER A 30 4.69 1.67 4.64
N ASN A 31 5.39 2.55 3.91
CA ASN A 31 5.89 2.23 2.58
C ASN A 31 7.06 1.23 2.61
N SER A 32 7.97 1.33 3.58
CA SER A 32 9.14 0.44 3.68
C SER A 32 8.76 -1.00 4.05
N LEU A 33 7.67 -1.18 4.81
CA LEU A 33 7.16 -2.51 5.17
C LEU A 33 6.84 -3.42 3.97
N LEU A 34 6.56 -2.84 2.79
CA LEU A 34 6.26 -3.57 1.54
C LEU A 34 7.47 -3.84 0.67
N GLU A 35 8.57 -3.12 0.87
CA GLU A 35 9.82 -3.35 0.12
C GLU A 35 10.54 -4.59 0.63
N GLU A 36 10.35 -4.91 1.91
CA GLU A 36 10.74 -6.18 2.50
C GLU A 36 9.87 -7.32 1.90
N LYS A 37 10.46 -8.49 1.61
CA LYS A 37 9.76 -9.71 1.12
C LYS A 37 8.85 -10.33 2.21
N ASN A 38 8.14 -9.50 2.96
CA ASN A 38 7.24 -9.86 4.02
C ASN A 38 5.96 -10.48 3.44
N SER A 39 5.43 -11.50 4.10
CA SER A 39 4.06 -11.96 3.84
C SER A 39 3.05 -10.90 4.31
N THR A 40 1.80 -10.98 3.85
CA THR A 40 0.72 -10.11 4.35
C THR A 40 0.58 -10.21 5.87
N TYR A 41 0.79 -11.39 6.44
CA TYR A 41 0.77 -11.61 7.89
C TYR A 41 1.90 -10.84 8.59
N ASP A 42 3.12 -10.90 8.06
CA ASP A 42 4.27 -10.19 8.65
C ASP A 42 4.08 -8.67 8.62
N VAL A 43 3.51 -8.15 7.53
CA VAL A 43 3.18 -6.73 7.40
C VAL A 43 2.16 -6.32 8.47
N LEU A 44 1.08 -7.10 8.65
CA LEU A 44 0.08 -6.85 9.69
C LEU A 44 0.68 -6.89 11.10
N LEU A 45 1.50 -7.90 11.38
CA LEU A 45 2.16 -8.05 12.67
C LEU A 45 3.06 -6.86 12.98
N LYS A 46 3.85 -6.39 12.01
CA LYS A 46 4.74 -5.24 12.16
C LYS A 46 3.98 -3.93 12.42
N ILE A 47 2.81 -3.71 11.79
CA ILE A 47 1.96 -2.54 12.10
C ILE A 47 1.48 -2.60 13.55
N LEU A 48 0.94 -3.76 13.96
CA LEU A 48 0.38 -3.94 15.29
C LEU A 48 1.43 -3.83 16.41
N GLN A 49 2.69 -4.18 16.11
CA GLN A 49 3.81 -4.07 17.06
C GLN A 49 4.43 -2.68 17.16
N GLN A 50 4.14 -1.76 16.23
CA GLN A 50 4.74 -0.42 16.22
C GLN A 50 4.19 0.54 17.29
N GLY A 51 3.22 0.10 18.10
CA GLY A 51 2.65 0.91 19.19
C GLY A 51 1.79 2.07 18.68
N PHE A 52 1.37 2.02 17.41
CA PHE A 52 0.48 3.01 16.82
C PHE A 52 -0.86 3.07 17.52
N ASN A 53 -1.41 4.28 17.61
CA ASN A 53 -2.81 4.42 17.96
C ASN A 53 -3.69 3.87 16.82
N ILE A 54 -4.97 3.60 17.11
CA ILE A 54 -5.88 2.97 16.14
C ILE A 54 -5.97 3.77 14.84
N ARG A 55 -5.93 5.12 14.90
CA ARG A 55 -6.05 5.98 13.72
C ARG A 55 -4.83 5.85 12.81
N GLU A 56 -3.64 5.85 13.39
CA GLU A 56 -2.36 5.64 12.69
C GLU A 56 -2.25 4.24 12.09
N ALA A 57 -2.66 3.21 12.84
CA ALA A 57 -2.68 1.83 12.37
C ALA A 57 -3.64 1.65 11.18
N VAL A 58 -4.83 2.26 11.25
CA VAL A 58 -5.80 2.26 10.14
C VAL A 58 -5.25 2.98 8.92
N LEU A 59 -4.65 4.17 9.08
CA LEU A 59 -4.05 4.89 7.95
C LEU A 59 -2.92 4.06 7.30
N SER A 60 -2.06 3.46 8.11
CA SER A 60 -1.00 2.56 7.64
C SER A 60 -1.57 1.38 6.85
N ALA A 61 -2.61 0.73 7.37
CA ALA A 61 -3.29 -0.38 6.71
C ALA A 61 -3.93 0.02 5.37
N ILE A 62 -4.53 1.22 5.27
CA ILE A 62 -5.09 1.73 4.02
C ILE A 62 -4.00 1.95 2.97
N ILE A 63 -2.89 2.61 3.34
CA ILE A 63 -1.74 2.85 2.46
C ILE A 63 -1.18 1.52 1.94
N LEU A 64 -1.01 0.56 2.84
CA LEU A 64 -0.50 -0.78 2.52
C LEU A 64 -1.45 -1.57 1.61
N GLY A 65 -2.75 -1.57 1.93
CA GLY A 65 -3.79 -2.25 1.17
C GLY A 65 -3.86 -1.77 -0.28
N GLN A 66 -3.79 -0.46 -0.50
CA GLN A 66 -3.77 0.12 -1.85
C GLN A 66 -2.57 -0.39 -2.67
N LYS A 67 -1.39 -0.43 -2.07
CA LYS A 67 -0.17 -0.89 -2.75
C LYS A 67 -0.17 -2.40 -3.01
N LEU A 68 -0.61 -3.20 -2.04
CA LEU A 68 -0.76 -4.65 -2.22
C LEU A 68 -1.75 -4.96 -3.34
N GLY A 69 -2.88 -4.25 -3.37
CA GLY A 69 -3.87 -4.37 -4.44
C GLY A 69 -3.28 -4.04 -5.81
N TYR A 70 -2.54 -2.94 -5.93
CA TYR A 70 -1.87 -2.57 -7.18
C TYR A 70 -0.84 -3.63 -7.63
N LYS A 71 -0.02 -4.14 -6.71
CA LYS A 71 0.97 -5.17 -6.99
C LYS A 71 0.30 -6.47 -7.47
N LYS A 72 -0.79 -6.87 -6.81
CA LYS A 72 -1.58 -8.04 -7.21
C LYS A 72 -2.19 -7.86 -8.61
N ALA A 73 -2.84 -6.73 -8.87
CA ALA A 73 -3.43 -6.43 -10.17
C ALA A 73 -2.39 -6.43 -11.30
N LYS A 74 -1.18 -5.91 -11.05
CA LYS A 74 -0.08 -5.96 -12.02
C LYS A 74 0.29 -7.40 -12.38
N ILE A 75 0.43 -8.28 -11.39
CA ILE A 75 0.79 -9.69 -11.62
C ILE A 75 -0.33 -10.40 -12.39
N GLU A 76 -1.59 -10.20 -12.00
CA GLU A 76 -2.74 -10.80 -12.68
C GLU A 76 -2.80 -10.38 -14.16
N MET A 77 -2.56 -9.10 -14.45
CA MET A 77 -2.51 -8.58 -15.82
C MET A 77 -1.34 -9.15 -16.63
N GLU A 78 -0.15 -9.30 -16.02
CA GLU A 78 1.01 -9.92 -16.66
C GLU A 78 0.74 -11.38 -17.04
N GLU A 79 0.11 -12.16 -16.16
CA GLU A 79 -0.24 -13.55 -16.44
C GLU A 79 -1.34 -13.67 -17.52
N GLU A 80 -2.33 -12.78 -17.49
CA GLU A 80 -3.38 -12.73 -18.52
C GLU A 80 -2.80 -12.46 -19.91
N ILE A 81 -1.88 -11.49 -20.03
CA ILE A 81 -1.20 -11.18 -21.30
C ILE A 81 -0.37 -12.37 -21.78
N LYS A 82 0.36 -13.05 -20.89
CA LYS A 82 1.13 -14.25 -21.25
C LYS A 82 0.23 -15.35 -21.81
N ASP A 83 -0.90 -15.61 -21.18
CA ASP A 83 -1.87 -16.61 -21.62
C ASP A 83 -2.48 -16.26 -22.98
N GLN A 84 -2.85 -14.98 -23.19
CA GLN A 84 -3.35 -14.50 -24.48
C GLN A 84 -2.31 -14.67 -25.60
N LEU A 85 -1.05 -14.31 -25.34
CA LEU A 85 0.04 -14.50 -26.30
C LEU A 85 0.25 -15.99 -26.61
N TYR A 86 0.30 -16.84 -25.59
CA TYR A 86 0.47 -18.28 -25.77
C TYR A 86 -0.64 -18.88 -26.65
N LYS A 87 -1.90 -18.52 -26.40
CA LYS A 87 -3.06 -18.93 -27.21
C LYS A 87 -2.95 -18.44 -28.65
N ALA A 88 -2.56 -17.19 -28.86
CA ALA A 88 -2.39 -16.62 -30.20
C ALA A 88 -1.32 -17.38 -31.00
N PHE A 89 -0.16 -17.66 -30.39
CA PHE A 89 0.91 -18.42 -31.04
C PHE A 89 0.51 -19.87 -31.31
N LYS A 90 -0.15 -20.54 -30.36
CA LYS A 90 -0.59 -21.94 -30.52
C LYS A 90 -1.66 -22.10 -31.60
N ASN A 91 -2.57 -21.14 -31.76
CA ASN A 91 -3.64 -21.18 -32.75
C ASN A 91 -3.19 -20.69 -34.15
N SER A 92 -1.93 -20.23 -34.27
CA SER A 92 -1.34 -19.75 -35.53
C SER A 92 -0.46 -20.80 -36.23
N GLN A 93 -0.36 -22.02 -35.68
CA GLN A 93 0.18 -23.23 -36.30
C GLN A 93 -0.94 -24.17 -36.72
#